data_AF-A0A3N7UYC9-F1
#
_entry.id   AF-A0A3N7UYC9-F1
#
_cell.length_a   1.000
_cell.length_b   1.000
_cell.length_c   1.000
_cell.angle_alpha   90.00
_cell.angle_beta   90.00
_cell.angle_gamma   90.00
#
_symmetry.space_group_name_H-M   'P 1'
#
loop_
_entity.id
_entity.type
_entity.pdbx_description
1 polymer ?
#
loop_
_entity_poly.entity_id
_entity_poly.type
_entity_poly.pdbx_seq_one_letter_code
_entity_poly.pdbx_strand_id
1 'polypeptide(L)'
;MELNASAVSRIRAHATFRELAARRARLSWSLIAGVLGAYFALAACVAFRPGLLRAPVAAGHVTTVGVVAAIAVIVVGWAFTWLYVWRANGKFERLNDALLGEVTK
;
A
#
# COMPACT_ATOMS: atom_id res chain seq x y z
N MET A 1 15.72 -34.31 -2.07
CA MET A 1 15.02 -33.03 -1.81
C MET A 1 13.97 -32.79 -2.91
N GLU A 2 13.06 -33.75 -3.11
CA GLU A 2 11.87 -33.62 -4.00
C GLU A 2 10.63 -33.22 -3.18
N LEU A 3 10.82 -32.41 -2.14
CA LEU A 3 9.71 -31.99 -1.30
C LEU A 3 8.81 -31.06 -2.11
N ASN A 4 7.57 -31.50 -2.33
CA ASN A 4 6.40 -30.67 -2.56
C ASN A 4 6.10 -30.07 -3.95
N ALA A 5 6.73 -30.47 -5.06
CA ALA A 5 6.30 -29.98 -6.38
C ALA A 5 4.82 -30.32 -6.69
N SER A 6 4.37 -31.55 -6.35
CA SER A 6 2.98 -32.01 -6.52
C SER A 6 2.00 -31.42 -5.49
N ALA A 7 2.47 -31.13 -4.28
CA ALA A 7 1.66 -30.48 -3.25
C ALA A 7 1.48 -28.99 -3.53
N VAL A 8 2.55 -28.29 -3.94
CA VAL A 8 2.52 -26.87 -4.34
C VAL A 8 1.64 -26.69 -5.59
N SER A 9 1.69 -27.60 -6.55
CA SER A 9 0.83 -27.55 -7.74
C SER A 9 -0.65 -27.80 -7.40
N ARG A 10 -0.96 -28.75 -6.52
CA ARG A 10 -2.32 -28.95 -5.98
C ARG A 10 -2.85 -27.74 -5.21
N ILE A 11 -2.01 -27.10 -4.38
CA ILE A 11 -2.38 -25.88 -3.65
C ILE A 11 -2.61 -24.71 -4.61
N ARG A 12 -1.80 -24.56 -5.68
CA ARG A 12 -2.02 -23.56 -6.72
C ARG A 12 -3.30 -23.79 -7.55
N ALA A 13 -3.67 -25.06 -7.75
CA ALA A 13 -4.88 -25.43 -8.49
C ALA A 13 -6.18 -25.19 -7.69
N HIS A 14 -6.10 -25.11 -6.36
CA HIS A 14 -7.26 -24.83 -5.51
C HIS A 14 -7.84 -23.43 -5.78
N ALA A 15 -9.15 -23.37 -6.05
CA ALA A 15 -9.88 -22.13 -6.36
C ALA A 15 -9.68 -21.04 -5.29
N THR A 16 -9.65 -21.43 -4.00
CA THR A 16 -9.40 -20.54 -2.88
C THR A 16 -8.03 -19.86 -2.97
N PHE A 17 -6.97 -20.59 -3.37
CA PHE A 17 -5.64 -20.02 -3.51
C PHE A 17 -5.58 -19.00 -4.65
N ARG A 18 -6.22 -19.31 -5.79
CA ARG A 18 -6.31 -18.39 -6.94
C ARG A 18 -7.06 -17.10 -6.58
N GLU A 19 -8.16 -17.21 -5.84
CA GLU A 19 -8.92 -16.04 -5.40
C GLU A 19 -8.09 -15.17 -4.43
N LEU A 20 -7.32 -15.79 -3.55
CA LEU A 20 -6.41 -15.10 -2.63
C LEU A 20 -5.26 -14.41 -3.34
N ALA A 21 -4.65 -15.08 -4.31
CA ALA A 21 -3.62 -14.52 -5.16
C ALA A 21 -4.15 -13.31 -5.94
N ALA A 22 -5.34 -13.42 -6.53
CA ALA A 22 -5.98 -12.33 -7.27
C ALA A 22 -6.31 -11.12 -6.37
N ARG A 23 -6.86 -11.35 -5.17
CA ARG A 23 -7.16 -10.29 -4.19
C ARG A 23 -5.89 -9.58 -3.72
N ARG A 24 -4.81 -10.32 -3.44
CA ARG A 24 -3.51 -9.73 -3.10
C ARG A 24 -2.90 -8.95 -4.26
N ALA A 25 -2.94 -9.51 -5.47
CA ALA A 25 -2.43 -8.85 -6.66
C ALA A 25 -3.15 -7.51 -6.91
N ARG A 26 -4.49 -7.49 -6.82
CA ARG A 26 -5.26 -6.24 -6.99
C ARG A 26 -4.89 -5.18 -5.97
N LEU A 27 -4.71 -5.56 -4.70
CA LEU A 27 -4.25 -4.64 -3.65
C LEU A 27 -2.86 -4.09 -3.96
N SER A 28 -1.90 -4.97 -4.29
CA SER A 28 -0.54 -4.56 -4.62
C SER A 28 -0.52 -3.62 -5.82
N TRP A 29 -1.29 -3.90 -6.87
CA TRP A 29 -1.41 -3.03 -8.04
C TRP A 29 -2.00 -1.66 -7.70
N SER A 30 -3.02 -1.58 -6.84
CA SER A 30 -3.58 -0.31 -6.39
C SER A 30 -2.57 0.53 -5.60
N LEU A 31 -1.76 -0.10 -4.75
CA LEU A 31 -0.73 0.59 -3.97
C LEU A 31 0.43 1.06 -4.86
N ILE A 32 0.88 0.21 -5.79
CA ILE A 32 1.89 0.57 -6.79
C ILE A 32 1.41 1.77 -7.61
N ALA A 33 0.17 1.75 -8.09
CA ALA A 33 -0.43 2.87 -8.82
C ALA A 33 -0.49 4.15 -7.97
N GLY A 34 -0.84 4.05 -6.68
CA GLY A 34 -0.84 5.18 -5.75
C GLY A 34 0.53 5.81 -5.55
N VAL A 35 1.56 4.99 -5.33
CA VAL A 35 2.95 5.43 -5.17
C VAL A 35 3.47 6.07 -6.46
N LEU A 36 3.25 5.43 -7.61
CA LEU A 36 3.63 5.97 -8.92
C LEU A 36 2.92 7.30 -9.19
N GLY A 37 1.62 7.39 -8.91
CA GLY A 37 0.85 8.62 -9.08
C GLY A 37 1.42 9.78 -8.26
N ALA A 38 1.72 9.54 -6.98
CA ALA A 38 2.33 10.54 -6.11
C ALA A 38 3.72 10.97 -6.62
N TYR A 39 4.55 10.01 -7.07
CA TYR A 39 5.87 10.28 -7.61
C TYR A 39 5.81 11.13 -8.90
N PHE A 40 4.95 10.74 -9.86
CA PHE A 40 4.79 11.49 -11.10
C PHE A 40 4.18 12.87 -10.88
N ALA A 41 3.26 13.03 -9.93
CA ALA A 41 2.71 14.34 -9.57
C ALA A 41 3.81 15.28 -9.05
N LEU A 42 4.66 14.79 -8.14
CA LEU A 42 5.80 15.57 -7.64
C LEU A 42 6.80 15.90 -8.76
N ALA A 43 7.15 14.92 -9.59
CA ALA A 43 8.04 15.12 -10.74
C ALA A 43 7.48 16.16 -11.73
N ALA A 44 6.18 16.12 -12.01
CA ALA A 44 5.50 17.11 -12.85
C ALA A 44 5.53 18.52 -12.22
N CYS A 45 5.29 18.64 -10.91
CA CYS A 45 5.43 19.93 -10.21
C CYS A 45 6.85 20.50 -10.31
N VAL A 46 7.87 19.64 -10.14
CA VAL A 46 9.28 20.03 -10.27
C VAL A 46 9.60 20.47 -11.70
N ALA A 47 9.12 19.74 -12.70
CA ALA A 47 9.42 20.01 -14.11
C ALA A 47 8.71 21.25 -14.66
N PHE A 48 7.41 21.40 -14.39
CA PHE A 48 6.59 22.44 -15.02
C PHE A 48 6.40 23.69 -14.15
N ARG A 49 6.49 23.58 -12.82
CA ARG A 49 6.18 24.67 -11.87
C ARG A 49 7.21 24.75 -10.72
N PRO A 50 8.53 24.77 -10.98
CA PRO A 50 9.54 24.76 -9.91
C PRO A 50 9.46 26.00 -9.01
N GLY A 51 8.97 27.14 -9.51
CA GLY A 51 8.75 28.35 -8.71
C GLY A 51 7.72 28.17 -7.60
N LEU A 52 6.72 27.32 -7.80
CA LEU A 52 5.71 27.02 -6.79
C LEU A 52 6.33 26.34 -5.57
N LEU A 53 7.26 25.41 -5.79
CA LEU A 53 7.93 24.65 -4.73
C LEU A 53 8.94 25.51 -3.94
N ARG A 54 9.46 26.57 -4.55
CA ARG A 54 10.36 27.54 -3.90
C ARG A 54 9.61 28.66 -3.19
N ALA A 55 8.32 28.84 -3.45
CA ALA A 55 7.53 29.89 -2.81
C ALA A 55 7.44 29.62 -1.30
N PRO A 56 7.65 30.64 -0.45
CA PRO A 56 7.40 30.53 0.97
C PRO A 56 5.90 30.34 1.23
N VAL A 57 5.56 29.55 2.24
CA VAL A 57 4.14 29.27 2.59
C VAL A 57 3.45 30.51 3.17
N ALA A 58 4.22 31.37 3.85
CA ALA A 58 3.74 32.63 4.41
C ALA A 58 4.85 33.69 4.34
N ALA A 59 4.47 34.96 4.27
CA ALA A 59 5.41 36.08 4.21
C ALA A 59 6.33 36.09 5.44
N GLY A 60 7.65 36.14 5.22
CA GLY A 60 8.66 36.11 6.27
C GLY A 60 9.04 34.73 6.80
N HIS A 61 8.41 33.65 6.32
CA HIS A 61 8.76 32.27 6.72
C HIS A 61 9.76 31.63 5.74
N VAL A 62 10.68 30.84 6.29
CA VAL A 62 11.68 30.07 5.51
C VAL A 62 11.12 28.76 4.94
N THR A 63 9.97 28.29 5.46
CA THR A 63 9.33 27.06 5.00
C THR A 63 8.70 27.27 3.63
N THR A 64 9.09 26.47 2.65
CA THR A 64 8.54 26.53 1.30
C THR A 64 7.39 25.56 1.11
N VAL A 65 6.56 25.84 0.10
CA VAL A 65 5.48 24.94 -0.33
C VAL A 65 6.04 23.56 -0.69
N GLY A 66 7.26 23.50 -1.24
CA GLY A 66 7.94 22.24 -1.54
C GLY A 66 8.23 21.39 -0.30
N VAL A 67 8.61 22.01 0.81
CA VAL A 67 8.83 21.30 2.09
C VAL A 67 7.52 20.69 2.61
N VAL A 68 6.44 21.47 2.60
CA VAL A 68 5.12 20.99 3.03
C VAL A 68 4.63 19.85 2.13
N ALA A 69 4.82 19.98 0.81
CA ALA A 69 4.47 18.93 -0.14
C ALA A 69 5.27 17.64 0.09
N ALA A 70 6.58 17.74 0.38
CA ALA A 70 7.41 16.58 0.69
C ALA A 70 6.92 15.85 1.95
N ILE A 71 6.57 16.58 3.01
CA ILE A 71 6.00 16.01 4.24
C ILE A 71 4.68 15.30 3.92
N ALA A 72 3.81 15.93 3.13
CA ALA A 72 2.54 15.33 2.73
C ALA A 72 2.74 13.99 1.98
N VAL A 73 3.72 13.92 1.07
CA VAL A 73 4.06 12.66 0.36
C VAL A 73 4.51 11.57 1.34
N ILE A 74 5.31 11.89 2.35
CA ILE A 74 5.73 10.93 3.39
C ILE A 74 4.53 10.40 4.16
N VAL A 75 3.64 11.30 4.61
CA VAL A 75 2.41 10.92 5.35
C VAL A 75 1.51 10.03 4.51
N VAL A 76 1.34 10.35 3.22
CA VAL A 76 0.59 9.50 2.27
C VAL A 76 1.26 8.13 2.10
N GLY A 77 2.59 8.09 2.06
CA GLY A 77 3.35 6.84 2.04
C GLY A 77 3.03 5.96 3.25
N TRP A 78 3.09 6.52 4.46
CA TRP A 78 2.69 5.81 5.68
C TRP A 78 1.23 5.36 5.66
N ALA A 79 0.31 6.19 5.17
CA ALA A 79 -1.08 5.81 5.02
C ALA A 79 -1.27 4.62 4.07
N PHE A 80 -0.52 4.58 2.95
CA PHE A 80 -0.54 3.42 2.06
C PHE A 80 0.07 2.17 2.69
N THR A 81 1.17 2.29 3.44
CA THR A 81 1.75 1.18 4.20
C THR A 81 0.76 0.66 5.24
N TRP A 82 0.11 1.54 6.00
CA TRP A 82 -0.93 1.18 6.96
C TRP A 82 -2.08 0.45 6.27
N LEU A 83 -2.60 1.01 5.18
CA LEU A 83 -3.69 0.42 4.41
C LEU A 83 -3.32 -0.97 3.89
N TYR A 84 -2.10 -1.14 3.39
CA TYR A 84 -1.58 -2.43 2.95
C TYR A 84 -1.58 -3.44 4.10
N VAL A 85 -0.99 -3.07 5.25
CA VAL A 85 -0.87 -3.94 6.43
C VAL A 85 -2.25 -4.32 6.94
N TRP A 86 -3.15 -3.36 7.13
CA TRP A 86 -4.53 -3.61 7.58
C TRP A 86 -5.27 -4.56 6.65
N ARG A 87 -5.19 -4.32 5.33
CA ARG A 87 -5.88 -5.14 4.32
C ARG A 87 -5.26 -6.54 4.19
N ALA A 88 -3.94 -6.67 4.33
CA ALA A 88 -3.24 -7.95 4.30
C ALA A 88 -3.50 -8.77 5.57
N ASN A 89 -3.64 -8.10 6.72
CA ASN A 89 -3.86 -8.69 8.04
C ASN A 89 -5.32 -9.00 8.34
N GLY A 90 -6.31 -8.39 7.67
CA GLY A 90 -7.74 -8.72 7.88
C GLY A 90 -8.14 -10.18 7.60
N LYS A 91 -7.19 -11.00 7.12
CA LYS A 91 -7.32 -12.44 7.00
C LYS A 91 -7.05 -13.20 8.31
N PHE A 92 -6.20 -12.65 9.17
CA PHE A 92 -5.95 -13.16 10.51
C PHE A 92 -7.19 -12.97 11.39
N GLU A 93 -7.85 -11.82 11.30
CA GLU A 93 -9.13 -11.56 12.02
C GLU A 93 -10.16 -12.66 11.72
N ARG A 94 -10.37 -12.99 10.44
CA ARG A 94 -11.33 -14.04 10.03
C ARG A 94 -10.99 -15.45 10.51
N LEU A 95 -9.71 -15.76 10.67
CA LEU A 95 -9.25 -17.03 11.23
C LEU A 95 -9.40 -17.03 12.75
N ASN A 96 -9.16 -15.89 13.39
CA ASN A 96 -9.31 -15.71 14.82
C ASN A 96 -10.79 -15.79 15.26
N ASP A 97 -11.69 -15.17 14.50
CA ASP A 97 -13.14 -15.22 14.76
C ASP A 97 -13.70 -16.64 14.61
N ALA A 98 -13.18 -17.43 13.66
CA ALA A 98 -13.57 -18.82 13.48
C ALA A 98 -13.09 -19.71 14.65
N LEU A 99 -11.91 -19.45 15.21
CA LEU A 99 -11.36 -20.20 16.35
C LEU A 99 -12.06 -19.84 17.68
N LEU A 100 -12.37 -18.57 17.91
CA LEU A 100 -13.10 -18.14 19.12
C LEU A 100 -14.53 -18.68 19.17
N GLY A 101 -15.15 -18.92 18.00
CA GLY A 101 -16.46 -19.57 17.87
C GLY A 101 -16.46 -21.06 18.23
N GLU A 102 -15.34 -21.77 18.08
CA GLU A 102 -15.20 -23.19 18.44
C GLU A 102 -14.89 -23.41 19.92
N VAL A 103 -14.22 -22.47 20.59
CA VAL A 103 -13.83 -22.58 22.01
C VAL A 103 -14.95 -22.12 22.96
N THR A 104 -15.92 -21.36 22.47
CA THR A 104 -17.05 -20.85 23.27
C THR A 104 -18.32 -21.73 23.17
N LYS A 105 -18.20 -22.96 22.65
CA LYS A 105 -19.28 -23.95 22.60
C LYS A 105 -18.94 -25.15 23.45
#